data_AF-A0A9P7APA0-F1
#
_entry.id   AF-A0A9P7APA0-F1
#
_cell.length_a   1.000
_cell.length_b   1.000
_cell.length_c   1.000
_cell.angle_alpha   90.00
_cell.angle_beta   90.00
_cell.angle_gamma   90.00
#
_symmetry.space_group_name_H-M   'P 1'
#
loop_
_entity.id
_entity.type
_entity.pdbx_description
1 polymer ?
#
loop_
_entity_poly.entity_id
_entity_poly.type
_entity_poly.pdbx_seq_one_letter_code
_entity_poly.pdbx_strand_id
1 'polypeptide(L)'
;KGVYKTELLQEGINLMWFSNRNDEGLIHHKYFNPFPVRALALVLTAIECCIDEWLPGIKEDIKFTSATYGAVYNNHLGSLLRFDERTAPYKLLERICTNLHDVGR
;
A
#
# COMPACT_ATOMS: atom_id res chain seq x y z
N LYS A 1 -15.40 -8.46 8.94
CA LYS A 1 -14.00 -8.03 8.70
C LYS A 1 -13.72 -8.23 7.21
N GLY A 2 -13.35 -7.18 6.48
CA GLY A 2 -13.26 -7.21 5.00
C GLY A 2 -11.93 -7.75 4.49
N VAL A 3 -11.92 -8.24 3.23
CA VAL A 3 -10.81 -8.96 2.57
C VAL A 3 -9.49 -8.17 2.51
N TYR A 4 -9.52 -6.84 2.64
CA TYR A 4 -8.34 -5.96 2.62
C TYR A 4 -7.81 -5.57 4.02
N LYS A 5 -8.34 -6.17 5.10
CA LYS A 5 -7.81 -6.01 6.45
C LYS A 5 -6.81 -7.13 6.78
N THR A 6 -5.69 -7.17 6.08
CA THR A 6 -4.54 -7.96 6.51
C THR A 6 -3.70 -7.12 7.46
N GLU A 7 -3.36 -7.65 8.64
CA GLU A 7 -2.56 -6.96 9.66
C GLU A 7 -1.23 -6.46 9.06
N LEU A 8 -0.61 -7.25 8.19
CA LEU A 8 0.62 -6.90 7.46
C LEU A 8 0.53 -5.57 6.70
N LEU A 9 -0.62 -5.29 6.07
CA LEU A 9 -0.78 -4.09 5.24
C LEU A 9 -0.90 -2.84 6.12
N GLN A 10 -1.66 -2.93 7.22
CA GLN A 10 -1.76 -1.83 8.17
C GLN A 10 -0.43 -1.61 8.90
N GLU A 11 0.24 -2.68 9.31
CA GLU A 11 1.54 -2.63 9.98
C GLU A 11 2.61 -2.00 9.08
N GLY A 12 2.66 -2.41 7.80
CA GLY A 12 3.56 -1.80 6.82
C GLY A 12 3.30 -0.30 6.61
N ILE A 13 2.02 0.11 6.53
CA ILE A 13 1.67 1.54 6.41
C ILE A 13 2.08 2.32 7.65
N ASN A 14 1.81 1.78 8.85
CA ASN A 14 2.14 2.44 10.10
C ASN A 14 3.66 2.60 10.25
N LEU A 15 4.41 1.53 9.98
CA LEU A 15 5.87 1.54 10.04
C LEU A 15 6.47 2.60 9.09
N MET A 16 5.93 2.73 7.88
CA MET A 16 6.50 3.62 6.86
C MET A 16 6.10 5.09 7.01
N TRP A 17 4.87 5.39 7.43
CA TRP A 17 4.34 6.77 7.35
C TRP A 17 3.70 7.30 8.65
N PHE A 18 3.54 6.48 9.70
CA PHE A 18 2.82 6.86 10.91
C PHE A 18 3.47 6.34 12.22
N SER A 19 4.74 5.96 12.20
CA SER A 19 5.45 5.45 13.39
C SER A 19 5.68 6.55 14.44
N ASN A 20 6.01 7.76 13.98
CA ASN A 20 6.38 8.88 14.84
C ASN A 20 5.77 10.20 14.37
N ARG A 21 5.71 11.18 15.29
CA ARG A 21 5.16 12.53 15.05
C ARG A 21 5.83 13.30 13.89
N ASN A 22 7.03 12.88 13.50
CA ASN A 22 7.80 13.51 12.43
C ASN A 22 7.68 12.76 11.10
N ASP A 23 6.86 11.71 11.02
CA ASP A 23 6.69 10.97 9.78
C ASP A 23 5.77 11.74 8.82
N GLU A 24 5.97 11.48 7.53
CA GLU A 24 5.32 12.22 6.45
C GLU A 24 3.79 12.13 6.55
N GLY A 25 3.24 10.99 6.97
CA GLY A 25 1.79 10.82 7.13
C GLY A 25 1.18 11.73 8.20
N LEU A 26 1.96 12.13 9.21
CA LEU A 26 1.54 13.06 10.25
C LEU A 26 1.86 14.51 9.92
N ILE A 27 3.06 14.82 9.42
CA ILE A 27 3.45 16.19 9.01
C ILE A 27 2.59 16.65 7.83
N HIS A 28 2.40 15.78 6.84
CA HIS A 28 1.71 16.07 5.59
C HIS A 28 0.30 15.48 5.57
N HIS A 29 -0.38 15.48 6.73
CA HIS A 29 -1.70 14.87 6.94
C HIS A 29 -2.72 15.14 5.82
N LYS A 30 -2.78 16.36 5.30
CA LYS A 30 -3.68 16.76 4.21
C LYS A 30 -3.51 15.90 2.95
N TYR A 31 -2.30 15.43 2.68
CA TYR A 31 -1.98 14.62 1.51
C TYR A 31 -2.19 13.12 1.76
N PHE A 32 -2.29 12.71 3.02
CA PHE A 32 -2.50 11.33 3.44
C PHE A 32 -3.93 11.02 3.90
N ASN A 33 -4.86 11.99 3.84
CA ASN A 33 -6.25 11.82 4.22
C ASN A 33 -7.21 12.11 3.04
N PRO A 34 -7.83 11.08 2.43
CA PRO A 34 -7.68 9.65 2.72
C PRO A 34 -6.31 9.10 2.26
N PHE A 35 -5.93 7.90 2.72
CA PHE A 35 -4.60 7.34 2.42
C PHE A 35 -4.35 7.28 0.90
N PRO A 36 -3.18 7.72 0.39
CA PRO A 36 -3.00 7.87 -1.05
C PRO A 36 -3.01 6.52 -1.75
N VAL A 37 -3.82 6.39 -2.82
CA VAL A 37 -3.86 5.16 -3.65
C VAL A 37 -2.47 4.79 -4.20
N ARG A 38 -1.65 5.80 -4.51
CA ARG A 38 -0.26 5.60 -4.95
C ARG A 38 0.63 5.02 -3.85
N ALA A 39 0.45 5.46 -2.61
CA ALA A 39 1.16 4.88 -1.46
C ALA A 39 0.69 3.46 -1.20
N LEU A 40 -0.61 3.17 -1.36
CA LEU A 40 -1.15 1.81 -1.28
C LEU A 40 -0.54 0.89 -2.34
N ALA A 41 -0.45 1.35 -3.60
CA ALA A 41 0.22 0.60 -4.66
C ALA A 41 1.70 0.31 -4.32
N LEU A 42 2.40 1.27 -3.71
CA LEU A 42 3.79 1.10 -3.27
C LEU A 42 3.91 0.03 -2.18
N VAL A 43 3.01 0.01 -1.20
CA VAL A 43 2.97 -1.04 -0.16
C VAL A 43 2.72 -2.42 -0.77
N LEU A 44 1.75 -2.54 -1.69
CA LEU A 44 1.49 -3.80 -2.38
C LEU A 44 2.71 -4.28 -3.17
N THR A 45 3.44 -3.35 -3.80
CA THR A 45 4.67 -3.66 -4.54
C THR A 45 5.78 -4.14 -3.59
N ALA A 46 5.92 -3.52 -2.42
CA ALA A 46 6.87 -3.95 -1.41
C ALA A 46 6.53 -5.35 -0.86
N ILE A 47 5.24 -5.64 -0.64
CA ILE A 47 4.77 -6.97 -0.25
C ILE A 47 5.10 -8.01 -1.33
N GLU A 48 4.84 -7.71 -2.61
CA GLU A 48 5.22 -8.60 -3.72
C GLU A 48 6.73 -8.83 -3.77
N CYS A 49 7.54 -7.78 -3.58
CA CYS A 49 8.99 -7.91 -3.48
C CYS A 49 9.41 -8.85 -2.35
N CYS A 50 8.82 -8.72 -1.16
CA CYS A 50 9.10 -9.61 -0.03
C CYS A 50 8.64 -11.05 -0.29
N ILE A 51 7.59 -11.27 -1.09
CA ILE A 51 7.17 -12.63 -1.50
C ILE A 51 8.18 -13.22 -2.48
N ASP A 52 8.63 -12.43 -3.46
CA ASP A 52 9.60 -12.85 -4.47
C ASP A 52 10.96 -13.21 -3.88
N GLU A 53 11.37 -12.59 -2.76
CA GLU A 53 12.57 -12.98 -2.00
C GLU A 53 12.58 -14.47 -1.61
N TRP A 54 11.41 -15.09 -1.47
CA TRP A 54 11.27 -16.51 -1.08
C TRP A 54 10.94 -17.44 -2.24
N LEU A 55 10.82 -16.93 -3.47
CA LEU A 55 10.49 -17.73 -4.65
C LEU A 55 11.37 -18.98 -4.86
N PRO A 56 12.71 -18.92 -4.68
CA PRO A 56 13.56 -20.10 -4.84
C PRO A 56 13.49 -21.09 -3.65
N GLY A 57 12.67 -20.82 -2.64
CA GLY A 57 12.58 -21.61 -1.40
C GLY A 57 13.65 -21.29 -0.36
N ILE A 58 14.60 -20.41 -0.71
CA ILE A 58 15.55 -19.76 0.20
C ILE A 58 15.36 -18.25 0.10
N LYS A 59 15.60 -17.52 1.19
CA LYS A 59 15.52 -16.07 1.16
C LYS A 59 16.70 -15.48 0.37
N GLU A 60 16.41 -14.78 -0.71
CA GLU A 60 17.37 -13.96 -1.46
C GLU A 60 17.16 -12.47 -1.16
N ASP A 61 18.26 -11.71 -1.16
CA ASP A 61 18.22 -10.25 -0.99
C ASP A 61 17.90 -9.60 -2.34
N ILE A 62 16.62 -9.28 -2.56
CA ILE A 62 16.17 -8.62 -3.78
C ILE A 62 16.10 -7.10 -3.54
N LYS A 63 16.82 -6.34 -4.36
CA LYS A 63 16.83 -4.88 -4.25
C LYS A 63 15.50 -4.27 -4.70
N PHE A 64 14.74 -3.74 -3.74
CA PHE A 64 13.53 -2.96 -4.00
C PHE A 64 13.88 -1.62 -4.67
N THR A 65 13.84 -1.59 -6.00
CA THR A 65 14.24 -0.45 -6.83
C THR A 65 13.22 -0.20 -7.93
N SER A 66 13.11 1.05 -8.39
CA SER A 66 12.21 1.42 -9.49
C SER A 66 12.55 0.71 -10.80
N ALA A 67 13.82 0.41 -11.06
CA ALA A 67 14.25 -0.34 -12.24
C ALA A 67 13.69 -1.78 -12.24
N THR A 68 13.58 -2.41 -11.06
CA THR A 68 13.18 -3.81 -10.93
C THR A 68 11.66 -3.93 -10.73
N TYR A 69 11.09 -3.11 -9.85
CA TYR A 69 9.68 -3.19 -9.43
C TYR A 69 8.80 -2.07 -9.98
N GLY A 70 9.32 -1.20 -10.85
CA GLY A 70 8.51 -0.13 -11.46
C GLY A 70 7.34 -0.66 -12.30
N ALA A 71 7.54 -1.76 -13.02
CA ALA A 71 6.47 -2.42 -13.77
C ALA A 71 5.41 -3.02 -12.83
N VAL A 72 5.84 -3.69 -11.76
CA VAL A 72 4.97 -4.26 -10.72
C VAL A 72 4.13 -3.18 -10.05
N TYR A 73 4.76 -2.06 -9.68
CA TYR A 73 4.07 -0.88 -9.13
C TYR A 73 2.98 -0.35 -10.07
N ASN A 74 3.31 -0.18 -11.36
CA ASN A 74 2.34 0.30 -12.34
C ASN A 74 1.19 -0.70 -12.54
N ASN A 75 1.46 -2.01 -12.46
CA ASN A 75 0.45 -3.05 -12.54
C ASN A 75 -0.50 -3.02 -11.33
N HIS A 76 0.03 -2.86 -10.11
CA HIS A 76 -0.78 -2.68 -8.89
C HIS A 76 -1.63 -1.42 -8.97
N LEU A 77 -1.02 -0.29 -9.32
CA LEU A 77 -1.73 0.98 -9.47
C LEU A 77 -2.85 0.87 -10.52
N GLY A 78 -2.56 0.31 -11.69
CA GLY A 78 -3.55 0.09 -12.74
C GLY A 78 -4.69 -0.84 -12.28
N SER A 79 -4.37 -1.85 -11.46
CA SER A 79 -5.38 -2.77 -10.91
C SER A 79 -6.26 -2.10 -9.85
N LEU A 80 -5.68 -1.25 -8.98
CA LEU A 80 -6.44 -0.45 -8.02
C LEU A 80 -7.37 0.54 -8.72
N LEU A 81 -6.90 1.22 -9.78
CA LEU A 81 -7.72 2.15 -10.55
C LEU A 81 -8.88 1.43 -11.26
N ARG A 82 -8.61 0.28 -11.89
CA ARG A 82 -9.68 -0.55 -12.49
C ARG A 82 -10.67 -1.07 -11.43
N PHE A 83 -10.19 -1.38 -10.23
CA PHE A 83 -11.05 -1.78 -9.12
C PHE A 83 -11.96 -0.62 -8.69
N ASP A 84 -11.42 0.60 -8.60
CA ASP A 84 -12.22 1.80 -8.30
C ASP A 84 -13.29 2.04 -9.37
N GLU A 85 -12.92 2.00 -10.65
CA GLU A 85 -13.86 2.15 -11.77
C GLU A 85 -15.02 1.14 -11.70
N ARG A 86 -14.71 -0.14 -11.45
CA ARG A 86 -15.72 -1.21 -11.36
C ARG A 86 -16.59 -1.11 -10.10
N THR A 87 -16.10 -0.46 -9.07
CA THR A 87 -16.79 -0.34 -7.77
C THR A 87 -17.23 1.09 -7.47
N ALA A 88 -17.19 1.98 -8.47
CA ALA A 88 -17.50 3.40 -8.36
C ALA A 88 -18.84 3.69 -7.67
N PRO A 89 -19.95 2.96 -7.92
CA PRO A 89 -21.22 3.19 -7.21
C PRO A 89 -21.12 2.99 -5.69
N TYR A 90 -20.16 2.20 -5.24
CA TYR A 90 -19.97 1.82 -3.83
C TYR A 90 -18.78 2.53 -3.18
N LYS A 91 -17.98 3.25 -3.97
CA LYS A 91 -16.78 3.99 -3.52
C LYS A 91 -15.86 3.13 -2.64
N LEU A 92 -15.64 1.87 -3.03
CA LEU A 92 -14.96 0.91 -2.16
C LEU A 92 -13.49 1.26 -1.94
N LEU A 93 -12.79 1.72 -2.98
CA LEU A 93 -11.38 2.10 -2.84
C LEU A 93 -11.23 3.33 -1.93
N GLU A 94 -12.06 4.35 -2.11
CA GLU A 94 -12.12 5.53 -1.22
C GLU A 94 -12.30 5.08 0.24
N ARG A 95 -13.28 4.20 0.50
CA ARG A 95 -13.52 3.66 1.85
C ARG A 95 -12.34 2.88 2.39
N ILE A 96 -11.65 2.08 1.57
CA ILE A 96 -10.43 1.36 1.99
C ILE A 96 -9.36 2.37 2.40
N CYS A 97 -9.06 3.35 1.56
CA CYS A 97 -8.08 4.39 1.82
C CYS A 97 -8.40 5.23 3.07
N THR A 98 -9.67 5.59 3.30
CA THR A 98 -10.09 6.26 4.54
C THR A 98 -9.86 5.37 5.76
N ASN A 99 -10.27 4.10 5.70
CA ASN A 99 -10.09 3.17 6.82
C ASN A 99 -8.60 2.94 7.14
N LEU A 100 -7.73 2.83 6.13
CA LEU A 100 -6.29 2.64 6.34
C LEU A 100 -5.63 3.83 7.03
N HIS A 101 -6.09 5.05 6.72
CA HIS A 101 -5.66 6.26 7.41
C HIS A 101 -6.20 6.36 8.83
N ASP A 102 -7.49 6.07 9.04
CA ASP A 102 -8.13 6.15 10.36
C ASP A 102 -7.55 5.14 11.36
N VAL A 103 -7.17 3.95 10.88
CA VAL A 103 -6.53 2.90 11.71
C VAL A 103 -5.03 3.16 11.91
N GLY A 104 -4.40 4.00 11.08
CA GLY A 104 -2.98 4.34 11.18
C GLY A 104 -2.64 5.34 12.28
N ARG A 105 -3.39 5.34 13.39
CA ARG A 105 -3.24 6.27 14.53
C ARG A 105 -2.91 5.54 15.82
#